data_AF-A0A845QQM9-F1
#
_entry.id   AF-A0A845QQM9-F1
#
_cell.length_a   1.000
_cell.length_b   1.000
_cell.length_c   1.000
_cell.angle_alpha   90.00
_cell.angle_beta   90.00
_cell.angle_gamma   90.00
#
_symmetry.space_group_name_H-M   'P 1'
#
loop_
_entity.id
_entity.type
_entity.pdbx_description
1 polymer ?
#
loop_
_entity_poly.entity_id
_entity_poly.type
_entity_poly.pdbx_seq_one_letter_code
_entity_poly.pdbx_strand_id
1 'polypeptide(L)' 'MNRTSLELKNLIMDIINKQKQDLTDLVSNPKTDFSRNRKIPYEKMILSLLTMEGASLSNELLRQFGY' A
#
# COMPACT_ATOMS: atom_id res chain seq x y z
N MET A 1 -13.99 -14.49 -13.11
CA MET A 1 -13.55 -13.21 -12.53
C MET A 1 -14.15 -12.09 -13.37
N ASN A 2 -14.86 -11.13 -12.77
CA ASN A 2 -15.50 -10.04 -13.53
C ASN A 2 -14.41 -9.18 -14.21
N ARG A 3 -14.50 -8.97 -15.52
CA ARG A 3 -13.53 -8.20 -16.32
C ARG A 3 -13.32 -6.79 -15.74
N THR A 4 -14.39 -6.15 -15.30
CA THR A 4 -14.35 -4.83 -14.66
C THR A 4 -13.56 -4.84 -13.34
N SER A 5 -13.71 -5.90 -12.53
CA SER A 5 -12.96 -6.01 -11.27
C SER A 5 -11.46 -6.20 -11.51
N LEU A 6 -11.08 -6.91 -12.58
CA LEU A 6 -9.67 -7.08 -12.96
C LEU A 6 -9.08 -5.76 -13.48
N GLU A 7 -9.82 -5.04 -14.34
CA GLU A 7 -9.42 -3.72 -14.84
C GLU A 7 -9.24 -2.72 -13.70
N LEU A 8 -10.16 -2.69 -12.73
CA LEU A 8 -10.05 -1.85 -11.54
C LEU A 8 -8.81 -2.20 -10.70
N LYS A 9 -8.56 -3.50 -10.47
CA LYS A 9 -7.38 -3.94 -9.73
C LYS A 9 -6.10 -3.47 -10.41
N ASN A 10 -5.99 -3.64 -11.73
CA ASN A 10 -4.81 -3.23 -12.49
C ASN A 10 -4.61 -1.71 -12.43
N LEU A 11 -5.69 -0.93 -12.59
CA LEU A 11 -5.63 0.53 -12.46
C LEU A 11 -5.11 0.97 -11.09
N ILE A 12 -5.60 0.36 -10.00
CA ILE A 12 -5.14 0.65 -8.64
C ILE A 12 -3.66 0.32 -8.50
N MET A 13 -3.22 -0.86 -8.97
CA MET A 13 -1.81 -1.27 -8.92
C MET A 13 -0.92 -0.32 -9.72
N ASP A 14 -1.34 0.12 -10.90
CA ASP A 14 -0.59 1.05 -11.75
C ASP A 14 -0.43 2.42 -11.08
N ILE A 15 -1.48 2.93 -10.43
CA ILE A 15 -1.42 4.17 -9.67
C ILE A 15 -0.41 4.05 -8.52
N ILE A 16 -0.49 2.99 -7.72
CA ILE A 16 0.43 2.78 -6.59
C ILE A 16 1.87 2.63 -7.09
N ASN A 17 2.08 1.90 -8.18
CA ASN A 17 3.39 1.72 -8.81
C ASN A 17 3.97 3.01 -9.39
N LYS A 18 3.12 3.91 -9.89
CA LYS A 18 3.55 5.24 -10.34
C LYS A 18 3.94 6.12 -9.16
N GLN A 19 3.11 6.14 -8.12
CA GLN A 19 3.35 6.93 -6.91
C GLN A 19 4.61 6.49 -6.16
N LYS A 20 4.91 5.19 -6.08
CA LYS A 20 6.10 4.73 -5.35
C LYS A 20 7.43 5.21 -5.94
N GLN A 21 7.44 5.69 -7.19
CA GLN A 21 8.63 6.26 -7.83
C GLN A 21 8.92 7.68 -7.37
N ASP A 22 7.88 8.44 -6.99
CA ASP A 22 8.01 9.81 -6.53
C ASP A 22 6.92 10.13 -5.49
N LEU A 23 7.35 10.29 -4.24
CA LEU A 23 6.49 10.59 -3.10
C LEU A 23 6.42 12.08 -2.77
N THR A 24 7.02 12.95 -3.59
CA THR A 24 7.27 14.37 -3.26
C THR A 24 6.02 15.10 -2.76
N ASP A 25 4.87 14.84 -3.38
CA ASP A 25 3.59 15.49 -3.05
C ASP A 25 2.69 14.65 -2.13
N LEU A 26 3.16 13.49 -1.67
CA LEU A 26 2.35 12.52 -0.92
C LEU A 26 2.74 12.41 0.55
N VAL A 27 3.96 12.83 0.90
CA VAL A 27 4.53 12.66 2.25
C VAL A 27 5.35 13.87 2.66
N SER A 28 5.51 14.08 3.97
CA SER A 28 6.26 15.22 4.49
C SER A 28 7.76 15.12 4.23
N ASN A 29 8.34 13.91 4.23
CA ASN A 29 9.77 13.70 4.00
C ASN A 29 10.04 12.68 2.89
N PRO A 30 9.88 13.04 1.60
CA PRO A 30 9.91 12.11 0.46
C PRO A 30 11.19 11.27 0.33
N LYS A 31 12.32 11.79 0.84
CA LYS A 31 13.63 11.12 0.79
C LYS A 31 13.82 10.08 1.91
N THR A 32 13.07 10.18 3.01
CA THR A 32 13.33 9.40 4.23
C THR A 32 12.11 8.61 4.72
N ASP A 33 10.91 9.03 4.33
CA ASP A 33 9.71 8.24 4.52
C ASP A 33 9.78 7.00 3.62
N PHE A 34 9.38 5.86 4.18
CA PHE A 34 9.38 4.56 3.50
C PHE A 34 10.75 4.00 3.01
N SER A 35 11.87 4.72 3.20
CA SER A 35 13.20 4.27 2.74
C SER A 35 14.01 3.43 3.75
N ARG A 36 13.57 3.36 5.02
CA ARG A 36 14.26 2.59 6.07
C ARG A 36 13.76 1.14 6.09
N ASN A 37 14.66 0.16 6.19
CA ASN A 37 14.33 -1.27 6.29
C ASN A 37 13.41 -1.66 7.45
N ARG A 38 13.28 -0.81 8.49
CA ARG A 38 12.36 -1.03 9.63
C ARG A 38 10.98 -0.40 9.44
N LYS A 39 10.72 0.27 8.31
CA LYS A 39 9.41 0.83 7.95
C LYS A 39 8.72 -0.10 6.94
N ILE A 40 7.40 -0.19 7.02
CA ILE A 40 6.60 -0.84 5.97
C ILE A 40 6.79 -0.03 4.68
N PRO A 41 7.07 -0.65 3.51
CA PRO A 41 7.16 0.06 2.23
C PRO A 41 5.84 0.75 1.83
N TYR A 42 5.93 1.84 1.08
CA TYR A 42 4.76 2.65 0.65
C TYR A 42 3.66 1.79 0.02
N GLU A 43 3.99 1.01 -1.01
CA GLU A 43 3.04 0.14 -1.72
C GLU A 43 2.35 -0.83 -0.77
N LYS A 44 3.09 -1.45 0.14
CA LYS A 44 2.54 -2.35 1.16
C LYS A 44 1.58 -1.64 2.09
N MET A 45 1.93 -0.44 2.57
CA MET A 45 1.05 0.36 3.44
C MET A 45 -0.27 0.72 2.74
N ILE A 46 -0.22 1.17 1.49
CA ILE A 46 -1.42 1.55 0.75
C ILE A 46 -2.32 0.33 0.50
N LEU A 47 -1.72 -0.80 0.07
CA LEU A 47 -2.46 -2.04 -0.11
C LEU A 47 -3.09 -2.52 1.21
N SER A 48 -2.37 -2.40 2.31
CA SER A 48 -2.88 -2.70 3.64
C SER A 48 -4.15 -1.92 3.94
N LEU A 49 -4.13 -0.59 3.75
CA LEU A 49 -5.27 0.30 4.01
C LEU A 49 -6.48 -0.01 3.11
N LEU A 50 -6.23 -0.29 1.83
CA LEU A 50 -7.30 -0.60 0.86
C LEU A 50 -7.98 -1.95 1.10
N THR A 51 -7.29 -2.87 1.78
CA THR A 51 -7.76 -4.25 2.01
C THR A 51 -8.12 -4.54 3.46
N MET A 52 -8.12 -3.53 4.34
CA MET A 52 -8.60 -3.71 5.72
C MET A 52 -10.07 -4.11 5.71
N GLU A 53 -10.42 -5.14 6.47
CA GLU A 53 -11.77 -5.71 6.57
C GLU A 53 -12.48 -5.30 7.87
N GLY A 54 -11.97 -4.28 8.56
CA GLY A 54 -12.58 -3.68 9.75
C GLY A 54 -12.20 -4.37 11.07
N ALA A 55 -11.19 -5.25 11.06
CA ALA A 55 -10.65 -5.78 12.30
C ALA A 55 -9.77 -4.74 13.03
N SER A 56 -9.26 -5.09 14.21
CA SER A 56 -8.26 -4.25 14.88
C SER A 56 -7.01 -4.11 14.00
N LEU A 57 -6.34 -2.95 14.08
CA LEU A 57 -5.11 -2.72 13.32
C LEU A 57 -4.08 -3.84 13.56
N SER A 58 -3.96 -4.34 14.80
CA SER A 58 -3.07 -5.45 15.13
C SER A 58 -3.41 -6.73 14.35
N ASN A 59 -4.70 -7.06 14.22
CA ASN A 59 -5.13 -8.24 13.48
C ASN A 59 -4.92 -8.07 11.97
N GLU A 60 -5.20 -6.88 11.43
CA GLU A 60 -4.97 -6.57 10.02
C GLU A 60 -3.47 -6.67 9.67
N LEU A 61 -2.61 -6.07 10.50
CA LEU A 61 -1.16 -6.13 10.31
C LEU A 61 -0.62 -7.55 10.45
N LEU A 62 -1.12 -8.33 11.41
CA LEU A 62 -0.74 -9.74 11.56
C LEU A 62 -1.17 -10.56 10.35
N ARG A 63 -2.35 -10.33 9.79
CA ARG A 63 -2.82 -11.05 8.61
C ARG A 63 -2.04 -10.69 7.34
N GLN A 64 -1.60 -9.45 7.21
CA GLN A 64 -0.90 -8.95 6.02
C GLN A 64 0.62 -9.15 6.08
N PHE A 65 1.21 -9.15 7.28
CA PHE A 65 2.66 -9.18 7.49
C PHE A 65 3.14 -10.25 8.49
N GLY A 66 2.23 -10.96 9.16
CA GLY A 66 2.58 -12.10 10.01
C GLY A 66 3.16 -13.21 9.16
N TYR A 67 4.39 -13.59 9.47
CA TYR A 67 5.01 -14.83 9.00
C TYR A 67 4.53 -16.01 9.84
#